data_AF-A0A957KQH7-F1
#
_entry.id   AF-A0A957KQH7-F1
#
_cell.length_a   1.000
_cell.length_b   1.000
_cell.length_c   1.000
_cell.angle_alpha   90.00
_cell.angle_beta   90.00
_cell.angle_gamma   90.00
#
_symmetry.space_group_name_H-M   'P 1'
#
loop_
_entity.id
_entity.type
_entity.pdbx_description
1 polymer ?
#
loop_
_entity_poly.entity_id
_entity_poly.type
_entity_poly.pdbx_seq_one_letter_code
_entity_poly.pdbx_strand_id
1 'polypeptide(L)'
;MRQTYPFSAIVGQERMKRALILNAINPQIGGVLIRGERGTAKSTAARALAALLPELEVVQACRFNCDPHRPDLFCDECRERLQVSGPLPVAYLNTPFVDLPVSATEDRVVGTLDIEKAIQKGERHFEPGILAAANRGVLYVDEVNLLDDHVVDL
;
A
#
# COMPACT_ATOMS: atom_id res chain seq x y z
N MET A 1 -13.82 -11.65 -11.74
CA MET A 1 -12.91 -10.53 -12.06
C MET A 1 -13.65 -9.22 -11.79
N ARG A 2 -13.19 -8.41 -10.83
CA ARG A 2 -13.75 -7.07 -10.61
C ARG A 2 -13.36 -6.22 -11.82
N GLN A 3 -14.31 -5.84 -12.66
CA GLN A 3 -14.00 -5.00 -13.83
C GLN A 3 -13.63 -3.60 -13.34
N THR A 4 -12.36 -3.24 -13.48
CA THR A 4 -11.87 -1.88 -13.23
C THR A 4 -12.15 -1.02 -14.45
N TYR A 5 -12.71 0.18 -14.24
CA TYR A 5 -12.94 1.11 -15.33
C TYR A 5 -11.60 1.56 -15.94
N PRO A 6 -11.42 1.58 -17.28
CA PRO A 6 -10.13 1.88 -17.89
C PRO A 6 -9.71 3.34 -17.68
N PHE A 7 -8.47 3.56 -17.25
CA PHE A 7 -7.93 4.89 -16.93
C PHE A 7 -7.98 5.85 -18.12
N SER A 8 -7.72 5.34 -19.32
CA SER A 8 -7.77 6.10 -20.57
C SER A 8 -9.18 6.57 -20.95
N ALA A 9 -10.23 5.85 -20.51
CA ALA A 9 -11.62 6.20 -20.83
C ALA A 9 -12.22 7.24 -19.88
N ILE A 10 -11.50 7.64 -18.83
CA ILE A 10 -11.96 8.68 -17.90
C ILE A 10 -12.07 9.99 -18.68
N VAL A 11 -13.25 10.61 -18.68
CA VAL A 11 -13.49 11.81 -19.46
C VAL A 11 -12.89 13.04 -18.76
N GLY A 12 -12.06 13.79 -19.49
CA GLY A 12 -11.39 14.99 -18.98
C GLY A 12 -10.43 14.71 -17.82
N GLN A 13 -10.42 15.62 -16.83
CA GLN A 13 -9.57 15.55 -15.64
C GLN A 13 -8.06 15.45 -15.94
N GLU A 14 -7.61 16.10 -17.02
CA GLU A 14 -6.24 16.02 -17.54
C GLU A 14 -5.17 16.32 -16.49
N ARG A 15 -5.42 17.29 -15.61
CA ARG A 15 -4.51 17.63 -14.51
C ARG A 15 -4.39 16.51 -13.50
N MET A 16 -5.50 15.88 -13.11
CA MET A 16 -5.51 14.76 -12.16
C MET A 16 -4.82 13.54 -12.77
N LYS A 17 -5.16 13.18 -14.02
CA LYS A 17 -4.51 12.06 -14.72
C LYS A 17 -3.00 12.26 -14.80
N ARG A 18 -2.55 13.46 -15.18
CA ARG A 18 -1.13 13.78 -15.26
C ARG A 18 -0.44 13.67 -13.89
N ALA A 19 -1.05 14.20 -12.83
CA ALA A 19 -0.49 14.11 -11.48
C ALA A 19 -0.32 12.65 -11.04
N LEU A 20 -1.34 11.81 -11.28
CA LEU A 20 -1.31 10.38 -10.98
C LEU A 20 -0.22 9.65 -11.78
N ILE A 21 -0.09 9.90 -13.09
CA ILE A 21 0.98 9.31 -13.92
C ILE A 21 2.36 9.73 -13.42
N LEU A 22 2.56 11.02 -13.11
CA LEU A 22 3.85 11.52 -12.64
C LEU A 22 4.24 10.86 -11.30
N ASN A 23 3.29 10.72 -10.38
CA ASN A 23 3.51 10.04 -9.10
C ASN A 23 3.83 8.54 -9.28
N ALA A 24 3.17 7.86 -10.23
CA ALA A 24 3.50 6.48 -10.58
C ALA A 24 4.92 6.31 -11.16
N ILE A 25 5.40 7.30 -11.94
CA ILE A 25 6.76 7.29 -12.49
C ILE A 25 7.79 7.59 -11.39
N ASN A 26 7.51 8.59 -10.56
CA ASN A 26 8.41 9.01 -9.49
C ASN A 26 7.65 9.34 -8.20
N PRO A 27 7.56 8.38 -7.26
CA PRO A 27 6.91 8.58 -5.98
C PRO A 27 7.56 9.67 -5.12
N GLN A 28 8.83 10.03 -5.37
CA GLN A 28 9.55 11.07 -4.62
C GLN A 28 9.01 12.49 -4.90
N ILE A 29 8.14 12.65 -5.89
CA ILE A 29 7.38 13.91 -6.09
C ILE A 29 6.46 14.20 -4.89
N GLY A 30 6.14 13.17 -4.10
CA GLY A 30 5.23 13.26 -2.95
C GLY A 30 3.82 12.82 -3.31
N GLY A 31 2.92 12.93 -2.32
CA GLY A 31 1.52 12.52 -2.46
C GLY A 31 0.72 13.41 -3.42
N VAL A 32 -0.34 12.84 -4.01
CA VAL A 32 -1.25 13.56 -4.91
C VAL A 32 -2.52 13.93 -4.14
N LEU A 33 -2.71 15.22 -3.85
CA LEU A 33 -3.95 15.74 -3.27
C LEU A 33 -4.97 16.04 -4.37
N ILE A 34 -6.09 15.30 -4.40
CA ILE A 34 -7.15 15.47 -5.39
C ILE A 34 -8.35 16.17 -4.73
N ARG A 35 -8.62 17.41 -5.13
CA ARG A 35 -9.80 18.18 -4.68
C ARG A 35 -10.92 18.10 -5.70
N GLY A 36 -12.15 17.88 -5.23
CA GLY A 36 -13.35 17.91 -6.07
C GLY A 36 -14.57 17.36 -5.35
N GLU A 37 -15.76 17.58 -5.90
CA GLU A 37 -17.03 17.14 -5.31
C GLU A 37 -17.19 15.61 -5.35
N ARG A 38 -18.12 15.07 -4.56
CA ARG A 38 -18.49 13.64 -4.63
C ARG A 38 -19.02 13.32 -6.03
N GLY A 39 -18.67 12.15 -6.56
CA GLY A 39 -19.08 11.73 -7.90
C GLY A 39 -18.17 12.19 -9.05
N THR A 40 -17.07 12.89 -8.76
CA THR A 40 -16.07 13.31 -9.77
C THR A 40 -15.09 12.21 -10.21
N ALA A 41 -15.37 10.94 -9.91
CA ALA A 41 -14.54 9.78 -10.31
C ALA A 41 -13.07 9.77 -9.80
N LYS A 42 -12.77 10.47 -8.69
CA LYS A 42 -11.42 10.51 -8.07
C LYS A 42 -10.88 9.12 -7.72
N SER A 43 -11.65 8.35 -6.93
CA SER A 43 -11.28 6.98 -6.54
C SER A 43 -11.27 6.02 -7.73
N THR A 44 -12.16 6.24 -8.72
CA THR A 44 -12.15 5.50 -9.98
C THR A 44 -10.84 5.68 -10.73
N ALA A 45 -10.33 6.92 -10.82
CA ALA A 45 -9.07 7.20 -11.51
C ALA A 45 -7.86 6.60 -10.80
N ALA A 46 -7.79 6.73 -9.48
CA ALA A 46 -6.70 6.15 -8.69
C ALA A 46 -6.67 4.62 -8.82
N ARG A 47 -7.84 3.97 -8.70
CA ARG A 47 -7.96 2.50 -8.84
C ARG A 47 -7.67 2.02 -10.27
N ALA A 48 -8.11 2.79 -11.26
CA ALA A 48 -7.83 2.51 -12.67
C ALA A 48 -6.34 2.61 -12.99
N LEU A 49 -5.63 3.59 -12.42
CA LEU A 49 -4.17 3.70 -12.56
C LEU A 49 -3.48 2.49 -11.92
N ALA A 50 -3.85 2.12 -10.69
CA ALA A 50 -3.23 0.99 -10.00
C ALA A 50 -3.38 -0.33 -10.78
N ALA A 51 -4.51 -0.52 -11.47
CA ALA A 51 -4.74 -1.68 -12.33
C ALA A 51 -3.90 -1.68 -13.63
N LEU A 52 -3.30 -0.55 -14.01
CA LEU A 52 -2.37 -0.45 -15.15
C LEU A 52 -0.92 -0.60 -14.76
N LEU A 53 -0.60 -0.49 -13.47
CA LEU A 53 0.76 -0.68 -12.98
C LEU A 53 1.19 -2.14 -13.16
N PRO A 54 2.48 -2.39 -13.43
CA PRO A 54 2.97 -3.74 -13.66
C PRO A 54 2.71 -4.63 -12.44
N GLU A 55 2.63 -5.93 -12.68
CA GLU A 55 2.63 -6.89 -11.59
C GLU A 55 3.95 -6.81 -10.83
N LEU A 56 3.87 -6.95 -9.52
CA LEU A 56 5.00 -6.92 -8.59
C LEU A 56 5.47 -8.34 -8.32
N GLU A 57 6.78 -8.53 -8.35
CA GLU A 57 7.42 -9.69 -7.77
C GLU A 57 7.56 -9.49 -6.26
N VAL A 58 7.06 -10.46 -5.49
CA VAL A 58 7.13 -10.45 -4.02
C VAL A 58 7.62 -11.77 -3.47
N VAL A 59 8.22 -11.70 -2.30
CA VAL A 59 8.50 -12.90 -1.51
C VAL A 59 7.18 -13.60 -1.16
N GLN A 60 7.06 -14.87 -1.53
CA GLN A 60 5.86 -15.66 -1.27
C GLN A 60 5.61 -15.78 0.24
N ALA A 61 4.35 -15.55 0.61
CA ALA A 61 3.87 -15.51 2.00
C ALA A 61 4.48 -14.39 2.86
N CYS A 62 5.08 -13.36 2.26
CA CYS A 62 5.46 -12.15 2.98
C CYS A 62 4.24 -11.26 3.23
N ARG A 63 4.07 -10.80 4.47
CA ARG A 63 2.97 -9.91 4.88
C ARG A 63 3.14 -8.46 4.41
N PHE A 64 4.36 -8.11 3.98
CA PHE A 64 4.77 -6.75 3.60
C PHE A 64 5.11 -6.63 2.12
N ASN A 65 4.87 -7.65 1.28
CA ASN A 65 5.20 -7.60 -0.14
C ASN A 65 6.68 -7.27 -0.45
N CYS A 66 7.62 -7.77 0.36
CA CYS A 66 9.06 -7.53 0.17
C CYS A 66 9.51 -7.90 -1.24
N ASP A 67 10.36 -7.06 -1.83
CA ASP A 67 10.93 -7.26 -3.17
C ASP A 67 12.04 -8.32 -3.12
N PRO A 68 11.90 -9.48 -3.78
CA PRO A 68 12.89 -10.57 -3.76
C PRO A 68 14.29 -10.14 -4.21
N HIS A 69 14.40 -9.09 -5.03
CA HIS A 69 15.67 -8.58 -5.58
C HIS A 69 16.35 -7.54 -4.68
N ARG A 70 15.71 -7.16 -3.57
CA ARG A 70 16.24 -6.20 -2.59
C ARG A 70 16.33 -6.80 -1.18
N PRO A 71 17.25 -7.77 -0.93
CA PRO A 71 17.48 -8.33 0.41
C PRO A 71 17.82 -7.29 1.49
N ASP A 72 18.38 -6.14 1.10
CA ASP A 72 18.66 -5.01 1.98
C ASP A 72 17.40 -4.44 2.65
N LEU A 73 16.25 -4.52 1.96
CA LEU A 73 14.96 -4.01 2.40
C LEU A 73 14.01 -5.10 2.92
N PHE A 74 14.50 -6.32 3.16
CA PHE A 74 13.67 -7.39 3.70
C PHE A 74 13.20 -7.04 5.11
N CYS A 75 11.92 -7.31 5.38
CA CYS A 75 11.40 -7.37 6.74
C CYS A 75 12.10 -8.49 7.53
N ASP A 76 11.99 -8.42 8.86
CA ASP A 76 12.66 -9.37 9.77
C ASP A 76 12.32 -10.83 9.42
N GLU A 77 11.05 -11.14 9.16
CA GLU A 77 10.62 -12.49 8.78
C GLU A 77 11.26 -13.00 7.49
N CYS A 78 11.37 -12.15 6.46
CA CYS A 78 11.99 -12.55 5.20
C CYS A 78 13.50 -12.71 5.37
N ARG A 79 14.13 -11.87 6.19
CA ARG A 79 15.55 -11.94 6.50
C ARG A 79 15.89 -13.25 7.24
N GLU A 80 15.12 -13.61 8.25
CA GLU A 80 15.27 -14.88 8.97
C GLU A 80 15.04 -16.09 8.05
N ARG A 81 13.95 -16.08 7.27
CA ARG A 81 13.67 -17.15 6.31
C ARG A 81 14.79 -17.31 5.27
N LEU A 82 15.38 -16.21 4.81
CA LEU A 82 16.49 -16.24 3.85
C LEU A 82 17.74 -16.92 4.46
N GLN A 83 18.01 -16.66 5.75
CA GLN A 83 19.14 -17.27 6.46
C GLN A 83 18.93 -18.78 6.69
N VAL A 84 17.70 -19.21 6.99
CA VAL A 84 17.38 -20.60 7.30
C VAL A 84 17.23 -21.46 6.03
N SER A 85 16.44 -20.97 5.07
CA SER A 85 16.01 -21.76 3.91
C SER A 85 16.73 -21.39 2.61
N GLY A 86 17.58 -20.36 2.62
CA GLY A 86 18.21 -19.83 1.41
C GLY A 86 17.21 -19.04 0.55
N PRO A 87 17.37 -19.04 -0.79
CA PRO A 87 16.56 -18.22 -1.71
C PRO A 87 15.06 -18.40 -1.47
N LEU A 88 14.35 -17.29 -1.29
CA LEU A 88 12.92 -17.30 -1.00
C LEU A 88 12.12 -17.45 -2.29
N PRO A 89 11.02 -18.25 -2.27
CA PRO A 89 10.17 -18.38 -3.44
C PRO A 89 9.46 -17.06 -3.76
N VAL A 90 9.26 -16.81 -5.06
CA VAL A 90 8.65 -15.58 -5.59
C VAL A 90 7.20 -15.85 -5.98
N ALA A 91 6.34 -14.87 -5.67
CA ALA A 91 4.98 -14.80 -6.16
C ALA A 91 4.76 -13.48 -6.92
N TYR A 92 3.77 -13.48 -7.80
CA TYR A 92 3.35 -12.29 -8.54
C TYR A 92 2.04 -11.77 -7.98
N LEU A 93 1.94 -10.46 -7.79
CA LEU A 93 0.68 -9.81 -7.47
C LEU A 93 0.43 -8.59 -8.35
N ASN A 94 -0.84 -8.28 -8.59
CA ASN A 94 -1.21 -6.96 -9.07
C ASN A 94 -0.85 -5.91 -8.03
N THR A 95 -0.51 -4.70 -8.49
CA THR A 95 -0.17 -3.59 -7.59
C THR A 95 -1.28 -3.39 -6.55
N PRO A 96 -0.98 -3.46 -5.24
CA PRO A 96 -1.96 -3.28 -4.18
C PRO A 96 -2.64 -1.92 -4.30
N PHE A 97 -3.96 -1.89 -4.19
CA PHE A 97 -4.74 -0.67 -4.02
C PHE A 97 -5.48 -0.77 -2.69
N VAL A 98 -5.06 0.03 -1.72
CA VAL A 98 -5.55 -0.05 -0.34
C VAL A 98 -6.24 1.26 0.00
N ASP A 99 -7.50 1.17 0.43
CA ASP A 99 -8.29 2.30 0.90
C ASP A 99 -8.06 2.50 2.42
N LEU A 100 -7.60 3.68 2.83
CA LEU A 100 -7.52 4.11 4.22
C LEU A 100 -8.87 4.72 4.63
N PRO A 101 -9.60 4.11 5.59
CA PRO A 101 -10.83 4.71 6.08
C PRO A 101 -10.52 5.92 6.96
N VAL A 102 -11.40 6.92 6.93
CA VAL A 102 -11.31 8.13 7.78
C VAL A 102 -11.26 7.77 9.27
N SER A 103 -11.96 6.70 9.68
CA SER A 103 -12.00 6.23 11.06
C SER A 103 -10.89 5.23 11.42
N ALA A 104 -9.80 5.19 10.65
CA ALA A 104 -8.66 4.33 10.98
C ALA A 104 -7.96 4.84 12.24
N THR A 105 -7.81 3.98 13.24
CA THR A 105 -6.93 4.24 14.39
C THR A 105 -5.48 4.07 13.98
N GLU A 106 -4.56 4.77 14.65
CA GLU A 106 -3.10 4.64 14.46
C GLU A 106 -2.65 3.18 14.42
N ASP A 107 -3.07 2.39 15.42
CA ASP A 107 -2.85 0.95 15.52
C ASP A 107 -3.23 0.16 14.26
N ARG A 108 -4.33 0.54 13.59
CA ARG A 108 -4.78 -0.12 12.36
C ARG A 108 -3.94 0.32 11.15
N VAL A 109 -3.42 1.55 11.17
CA VAL A 109 -2.61 2.12 10.11
C VAL A 109 -1.20 1.55 10.14
N VAL A 110 -0.51 1.68 11.28
CA VAL A 110 0.87 1.22 11.46
C VAL A 110 0.95 -0.28 11.73
N GLY A 111 -0.04 -0.85 12.41
CA GLY A 111 -0.01 -2.20 12.94
C GLY A 111 0.17 -2.20 14.47
N THR A 112 -0.17 -3.31 15.09
CA THR A 112 -0.10 -3.48 16.55
C THR A 112 0.96 -4.49 16.95
N LEU A 113 1.51 -4.30 18.15
CA LEU A 113 2.34 -5.30 18.79
C LEU A 113 1.51 -6.05 19.84
N ASP A 114 1.40 -7.37 19.69
CA ASP A 114 0.74 -8.21 20.69
C ASP A 114 1.68 -8.42 21.89
N ILE A 115 1.54 -7.53 22.88
CA ILE A 115 2.34 -7.52 24.10
C ILE A 115 2.11 -8.77 24.94
N GLU A 116 0.90 -9.33 24.96
CA GLU A 116 0.59 -10.52 25.75
C GLU A 116 1.35 -11.74 25.25
N LYS A 117 1.39 -11.96 23.93
CA LYS A 117 2.20 -13.03 23.33
C LYS A 117 3.69 -12.76 23.48
N ALA A 118 4.13 -11.51 23.36
CA ALA A 118 5.53 -11.14 23.57
C ALA A 118 6.01 -11.45 24.99
N ILE A 119 5.18 -11.24 26.01
CA ILE A 119 5.51 -11.52 27.42
C ILE A 119 5.41 -13.02 27.73
N GLN A 120 4.39 -13.72 27.26
CA GLN A 120 4.16 -15.13 27.60
C GLN A 120 5.06 -16.10 26.84
N LYS A 121 5.33 -15.84 25.55
CA LYS A 121 6.09 -16.75 24.68
C LYS A 121 7.48 -16.24 24.34
N GLY A 122 7.82 -14.99 24.67
CA GLY A 122 9.07 -14.35 24.25
C GLY A 122 9.13 -14.05 22.74
N GLU A 123 8.04 -14.30 22.01
CA GLU A 123 7.93 -14.13 20.57
C GLU A 123 7.27 -12.78 20.26
N ARG A 124 7.99 -11.89 19.56
CA ARG A 124 7.44 -10.61 19.12
C ARG A 124 6.43 -10.84 18.01
N HIS A 125 5.14 -10.82 18.33
CA HIS A 125 4.08 -10.97 17.34
C HIS A 125 3.56 -9.59 16.92
N PHE A 126 3.96 -9.15 15.74
CA PHE A 126 3.48 -7.92 15.12
C PHE A 126 2.34 -8.23 14.15
N GLU A 127 1.22 -7.52 14.28
CA GLU A 127 0.13 -7.57 13.32
C GLU A 127 0.27 -6.40 12.32
N PRO A 128 0.49 -6.67 11.03
CA PRO A 128 0.71 -5.63 10.02
C PRO A 128 -0.52 -4.76 9.83
N GLY A 129 -0.33 -3.45 9.82
CA GLY A 129 -1.38 -2.47 9.53
C GLY A 129 -1.66 -2.26 8.04
N ILE A 130 -2.47 -1.25 7.75
CA ILE A 130 -2.84 -0.83 6.39
C ILE A 130 -1.60 -0.44 5.56
N LEU A 131 -0.60 0.20 6.16
CA LEU A 131 0.62 0.61 5.47
C LEU A 131 1.43 -0.59 4.97
N ALA A 132 1.47 -1.68 5.75
CA ALA A 132 2.12 -2.91 5.34
C ALA A 132 1.45 -3.54 4.11
N ALA A 133 0.11 -3.53 4.07
CA ALA A 133 -0.65 -4.01 2.92
C ALA A 133 -0.49 -3.10 1.68
N ALA A 134 -0.29 -1.80 1.89
CA ALA A 134 -0.09 -0.82 0.83
C ALA A 134 1.37 -0.76 0.31
N ASN A 135 2.30 -1.49 0.94
CA ASN A 135 3.71 -1.44 0.56
C ASN A 135 3.90 -1.80 -0.92
N ARG A 136 4.73 -0.99 -1.62
CA ARG A 136 4.96 -1.04 -3.07
C ARG A 136 3.70 -0.90 -3.93
N GLY A 137 2.61 -0.42 -3.33
CA GLY A 137 1.32 -0.21 -3.97
C GLY A 137 0.84 1.24 -3.91
N VAL A 138 -0.48 1.40 -3.92
CA VAL A 138 -1.18 2.68 -3.84
C VAL A 138 -2.04 2.72 -2.58
N LEU A 139 -1.78 3.71 -1.72
CA LEU A 139 -2.64 4.05 -0.60
C LEU A 139 -3.59 5.19 -1.02
N TYR A 140 -4.90 4.92 -1.01
CA TYR A 140 -5.92 5.92 -1.28
C TYR A 140 -6.59 6.35 0.02
N VAL A 141 -6.70 7.66 0.22
CA VAL A 141 -7.39 8.24 1.37
C VAL A 141 -8.59 9.03 0.86
N ASP A 142 -9.79 8.62 1.25
CA ASP A 142 -10.99 9.43 1.00
C ASP A 142 -11.16 10.45 2.11
N GLU A 143 -11.67 11.65 1.77
CA GLU A 143 -12.00 12.69 2.77
C GLU A 143 -10.84 12.99 3.75
N VAL A 144 -9.61 13.15 3.20
CA VAL A 144 -8.37 13.41 3.97
C VAL A 144 -8.49 14.54 5.00
N ASN A 145 -9.40 15.49 4.79
CA ASN A 145 -9.67 16.58 5.73
C ASN A 145 -10.39 16.17 7.02
N LEU A 146 -10.82 14.91 7.13
CA LEU A 146 -11.47 14.34 8.31
C LEU A 146 -10.55 13.36 9.05
N LEU A 147 -9.34 13.10 8.54
CA LEU A 147 -8.35 12.31 9.26
C LEU A 147 -7.88 13.07 10.49
N ASP A 148 -7.65 12.33 11.56
CA ASP A 148 -7.00 12.87 12.74
C ASP A 148 -5.53 13.21 12.46
N ASP A 149 -5.06 14.31 13.04
CA ASP A 149 -3.69 14.83 12.83
C ASP A 149 -2.60 13.78 13.10
N HIS A 150 -2.81 12.92 14.11
CA HIS A 150 -1.85 11.87 14.48
C HIS A 150 -1.67 10.79 13.40
N VAL A 151 -2.65 10.58 12.51
CA VAL A 151 -2.52 9.65 11.39
C VAL A 151 -1.79 10.30 10.20
N VAL A 152 -1.87 11.62 10.08
CA VAL A 152 -1.23 12.39 9.01
C VAL A 152 0.27 12.60 9.27
N ASP A 153 0.66 12.72 10.54
CA ASP A 153 2.04 12.98 10.97
C ASP A 153 2.93 11.72 11.12
N LEU A 154 2.45 10.55 10.69
CA LEU A 154 3.18 9.26 10.67
C LEU A 154 4.26 9.16 9.59
#